data_AF-A0A3A8EIC8-F1
#
_entry.id   AF-A0A3A8EIC8-F1
#
_cell.length_a   1.000
_cell.length_b   1.000
_cell.length_c   1.000
_cell.angle_alpha   90.00
_cell.angle_beta   90.00
_cell.angle_gamma   90.00
#
_symmetry.space_group_name_H-M   'P 1'
#
loop_
_entity.id
_entity.type
_entity.pdbx_description
1 polymer ?
#
loop_
_entity_poly.entity_id
_entity_poly.type
_entity_poly.pdbx_seq_one_letter_code
_entity_poly.pdbx_strand_id
1 'polypeptide(L)'
;MQNSSIPYQIRAALLQLEPSLDVDWNERLTAIFNDVDMALREEIDSQILRSKEIVWNRMTNTFEFKAQSSLAILKHGLSNERMRAIAKTLSESLEDLKTLDDSAQIADYLENAIEQIDQIQVDENFLLQREKLLIRRTFLLNAAKVIRRMQITPPQGVRQLSEAQIKCFIIEVYIKQQLLGYWFKPLLKRNSPFMKLPIFRYYLSKQQKIRHFELVKTSEFIFVTAPVMQVEHNPYSVRRFLAEEKGAIPDQVFLNVIVLDLAQAGENDYIDRFKAQIECMVTIQSQIHVDVMDLVIQLEEVCENTLIPMLIEPIQFVAKNADVVAQMHLKKFENALTSDFFKPVHEAVKTHLSHIEEFDYLYLNAHRLYSELLAYYREFKEQPALVFNPNVQQFEYKLVGFLKLMEKRRQDTFVPLNQAEWDVMHQRSLKPLQDIRFVITESLLDFRELTIYTNKLKRQSAEKASFLKRMTKGQQAERDLLEAQKAGQQLKHKMFMSILQAPRMSPRCSVFLEFESLHNFSDNERHYAFPCGDNGLTRLPILLRLPDNYTDFDVENFNASIHFDLNFSVASKAEKMSYELNYST
;
A
#
# COMPACT_ATOMS: atom_id res chain seq x y z
N MET A 1 -34.26 5.48 9.19
CA MET A 1 -33.25 6.42 9.73
C MET A 1 -32.36 6.81 8.56
N GLN A 2 -32.29 8.09 8.22
CA GLN A 2 -31.34 8.56 7.21
C GLN A 2 -29.94 8.38 7.79
N ASN A 3 -29.11 7.55 7.17
CA ASN A 3 -27.69 7.46 7.50
C ASN A 3 -27.05 8.82 7.21
N SER A 4 -26.75 9.61 8.25
CA SER A 4 -25.87 10.77 8.12
C SER A 4 -24.44 10.25 7.90
N SER A 5 -24.12 9.93 6.65
CA SER A 5 -22.77 9.49 6.28
C SER A 5 -21.80 10.68 6.39
N ILE A 6 -20.63 10.48 7.01
CA ILE A 6 -19.59 11.50 7.08
C ILE A 6 -19.20 11.91 5.65
N PRO A 7 -19.32 13.19 5.26
CA PRO A 7 -18.96 13.66 3.94
C PRO A 7 -17.51 13.28 3.58
N TYR A 8 -17.30 12.92 2.32
CA TYR A 8 -16.01 12.48 1.80
C TYR A 8 -14.86 13.43 2.19
N GLN A 9 -15.03 14.73 1.98
CA GLN A 9 -13.99 15.73 2.24
C GLN A 9 -13.57 15.77 3.73
N ILE A 10 -14.54 15.60 4.64
CA ILE A 10 -14.27 15.53 6.08
C ILE A 10 -13.55 14.23 6.41
N ARG A 11 -14.02 13.10 5.90
CA ARG A 11 -13.40 11.79 6.13
C ARG A 11 -11.94 11.76 5.64
N ALA A 12 -11.69 12.21 4.42
CA ALA A 12 -10.35 12.30 3.85
C ALA A 12 -9.42 13.19 4.70
N ALA A 13 -9.90 14.36 5.10
CA ALA A 13 -9.15 15.27 5.97
C ALA A 13 -8.78 14.63 7.32
N LEU A 14 -9.71 13.91 7.94
CA LEU A 14 -9.51 13.30 9.25
C LEU A 14 -8.66 12.02 9.20
N LEU A 15 -8.74 11.22 8.12
CA LEU A 15 -7.90 10.03 7.97
C LEU A 15 -6.43 10.39 7.78
N GLN A 16 -6.14 11.50 7.09
CA GLN A 16 -4.79 12.07 6.99
C GLN A 16 -4.31 12.77 8.27
N LEU A 17 -5.19 13.03 9.25
CA LEU A 17 -4.81 13.76 10.48
C LEU A 17 -3.99 12.86 11.41
N GLU A 18 -2.78 13.28 11.76
CA GLU A 18 -1.90 12.61 12.73
C GLU A 18 -1.55 13.59 13.85
N PRO A 19 -2.29 13.61 14.99
CA PRO A 19 -2.12 14.60 16.06
C PRO A 19 -0.72 14.70 16.67
N SER A 20 0.07 13.63 16.56
CA SER A 20 1.47 13.64 17.01
C SER A 20 2.38 14.46 16.10
N LEU A 21 2.01 14.62 14.82
CA LEU A 21 2.82 15.23 13.77
C LEU A 21 2.30 16.61 13.38
N ASP A 22 0.99 16.71 13.13
CA ASP A 22 0.34 17.92 12.63
C ASP A 22 0.23 18.98 13.74
N VAL A 23 0.80 20.17 13.56
CA VAL A 23 0.77 21.23 14.59
C VAL A 23 -0.64 21.81 14.78
N ASP A 24 -1.39 21.94 13.69
CA ASP A 24 -2.72 22.56 13.63
C ASP A 24 -3.88 21.58 13.93
N TRP A 25 -3.58 20.35 14.37
CA TRP A 25 -4.58 19.28 14.40
C TRP A 25 -5.84 19.63 15.21
N ASN A 26 -5.67 20.32 16.34
CA ASN A 26 -6.76 20.70 17.23
C ASN A 26 -7.62 21.83 16.63
N GLU A 27 -6.96 22.82 16.01
CA GLU A 27 -7.65 23.90 15.30
C GLU A 27 -8.46 23.35 14.13
N ARG A 28 -7.88 22.43 13.36
CA ARG A 28 -8.53 21.77 12.23
C ARG A 28 -9.76 20.96 12.66
N LEU A 29 -9.66 20.18 13.75
CA LEU A 29 -10.81 19.47 14.32
C LEU A 29 -11.90 20.43 14.81
N THR A 30 -11.49 21.50 15.48
CA THR A 30 -12.42 22.52 15.98
C THR A 30 -13.18 23.19 14.84
N ALA A 31 -12.48 23.56 13.76
CA ALA A 31 -13.10 24.11 12.55
C ALA A 31 -14.11 23.14 11.94
N ILE A 32 -13.74 21.88 11.76
CA ILE A 32 -14.66 20.84 11.25
C ILE A 32 -15.89 20.72 12.14
N PHE A 33 -15.71 20.62 13.46
CA PHE A 33 -16.82 20.44 14.40
C PHE A 33 -17.73 21.66 14.46
N ASN A 34 -17.21 22.87 14.27
CA ASN A 34 -18.02 24.09 14.21
C ASN A 34 -18.93 24.13 12.97
N ASP A 35 -18.50 23.53 11.87
CA ASP A 35 -19.23 23.52 10.59
C ASP A 35 -20.25 22.38 10.46
N VAL A 36 -20.29 21.43 11.41
CA VAL A 36 -21.19 20.27 11.38
C VAL A 36 -22.15 20.20 12.57
N ASP A 37 -23.29 19.52 12.36
CA ASP A 37 -24.29 19.28 13.39
C ASP A 37 -23.86 18.22 14.44
N MET A 38 -24.59 18.15 15.56
CA MET A 38 -24.24 17.25 16.67
C MET A 38 -24.25 15.77 16.27
N ALA A 39 -25.18 15.36 15.41
CA ALA A 39 -25.27 13.98 14.95
C ALA A 39 -24.02 13.56 14.18
N LEU A 40 -23.54 14.42 13.27
CA LEU A 40 -22.33 14.18 12.50
C LEU A 40 -21.07 14.21 13.40
N ARG A 41 -21.04 15.05 14.45
CA ARG A 41 -19.94 15.05 15.44
C ARG A 41 -19.84 13.71 16.17
N GLU A 42 -20.96 13.12 16.57
CA GLU A 42 -20.99 11.80 17.24
C GLU A 42 -20.52 10.68 16.30
N GLU A 43 -20.90 10.75 15.03
CA GLU A 43 -20.41 9.80 14.01
C GLU A 43 -18.90 9.95 13.78
N ILE A 44 -18.39 11.19 13.70
CA ILE A 44 -16.94 11.44 13.57
C ILE A 44 -16.17 10.92 14.79
N ASP A 45 -16.66 11.17 16.01
CA ASP A 45 -16.04 10.68 17.25
C ASP A 45 -15.94 9.15 17.26
N SER A 46 -17.05 8.49 17.00
CA SER A 46 -17.15 7.03 17.09
C SER A 46 -16.39 6.31 15.98
N GLN A 47 -16.42 6.81 14.74
CA GLN A 47 -15.82 6.14 13.58
C GLN A 47 -14.35 6.47 13.39
N ILE A 48 -13.90 7.69 13.70
CA ILE A 48 -12.55 8.17 13.29
C ILE A 48 -11.70 8.62 14.49
N LEU A 49 -12.22 9.45 15.40
CA LEU A 49 -11.36 10.06 16.43
C LEU A 49 -10.86 9.04 17.45
N ARG A 50 -11.73 8.13 17.91
CA ARG A 50 -11.37 7.12 18.91
C ARG A 50 -10.27 6.17 18.45
N SER A 51 -10.30 5.74 17.19
CA SER A 51 -9.27 4.85 16.64
C SER A 51 -7.91 5.55 16.51
N LYS A 52 -7.90 6.89 16.48
CA LYS A 52 -6.71 7.74 16.52
C LYS A 52 -6.36 8.23 17.93
N GLU A 53 -6.97 7.68 18.98
CA GLU A 53 -6.71 8.04 20.38
C GLU A 53 -6.99 9.52 20.71
N ILE A 54 -7.91 10.14 19.97
CA ILE A 54 -8.39 11.50 20.20
C ILE A 54 -9.70 11.41 20.99
N VAL A 55 -9.76 12.09 22.14
CA VAL A 55 -10.95 12.17 22.98
C VAL A 55 -11.61 13.52 22.79
N TRP A 56 -12.88 13.52 22.38
CA TRP A 56 -13.70 14.72 22.28
C TRP A 56 -14.51 14.96 23.56
N ASN A 57 -14.36 16.14 24.15
CA ASN A 57 -15.19 16.60 25.26
C ASN A 57 -16.43 17.33 24.73
N ARG A 58 -17.58 16.68 24.84
CA ARG A 58 -18.88 17.21 24.36
C ARG A 58 -19.30 18.52 25.03
N MET A 59 -18.94 18.73 26.30
CA MET A 59 -19.38 19.90 27.06
C MET A 59 -18.62 21.17 26.67
N THR A 60 -17.32 21.04 26.46
CA THR A 60 -16.43 22.17 26.14
C THR A 60 -16.10 22.28 24.66
N ASN A 61 -16.50 21.29 23.86
CA ASN A 61 -16.11 21.12 22.45
C ASN A 61 -14.59 21.17 22.24
N THR A 62 -13.84 20.57 23.17
CA THR A 62 -12.37 20.51 23.12
C THR A 62 -11.89 19.10 22.86
N PHE A 63 -10.69 18.96 22.29
CA PHE A 63 -10.08 17.68 21.99
C PHE A 63 -8.83 17.44 22.82
N GLU A 64 -8.63 16.19 23.25
CA GLU A 64 -7.44 15.74 23.98
C GLU A 64 -6.86 14.53 23.26
N PHE A 65 -5.56 14.56 22.96
CA PHE A 65 -4.85 13.44 22.35
C PHE A 65 -4.12 12.63 23.43
N LYS A 66 -4.48 11.35 23.59
CA LYS A 66 -4.00 10.52 24.71
C LYS A 66 -2.86 9.56 24.38
N ALA A 67 -2.43 9.48 23.13
CA ALA A 67 -1.37 8.54 22.75
C ALA A 67 -0.03 8.92 23.38
N GLN A 68 0.47 8.07 24.27
CA GLN A 68 1.83 8.15 24.77
C GLN A 68 2.53 6.82 24.58
N SER A 69 3.14 6.63 23.41
CA SER A 69 4.10 5.56 23.17
C SER A 69 5.51 6.14 23.11
N SER A 70 6.44 5.51 23.84
CA SER A 70 7.87 5.75 23.71
C SER A 70 8.60 4.42 23.56
N LEU A 71 9.74 4.40 22.85
CA LEU A 71 10.54 3.19 22.72
C LEU A 71 11.05 2.68 24.09
N ALA A 72 11.33 3.61 25.00
CA ALA A 72 11.71 3.32 26.38
C ALA A 72 10.64 2.52 27.15
N ILE A 73 9.35 2.74 26.86
CA ILE A 73 8.24 1.98 27.45
C ILE A 73 7.95 0.73 26.62
N LEU A 74 7.90 0.86 25.29
CA LEU A 74 7.53 -0.22 24.36
C LEU A 74 8.39 -1.48 24.57
N LYS A 75 9.70 -1.32 24.81
CA LYS A 75 10.62 -2.44 25.03
C LYS A 75 10.19 -3.41 26.14
N HIS A 76 9.40 -2.95 27.11
CA HIS A 76 8.89 -3.80 28.19
C HIS A 76 7.66 -4.63 27.78
N GLY A 77 6.96 -4.24 26.72
CA GLY A 77 5.81 -4.94 26.15
C GLY A 77 6.15 -5.89 24.99
N LEU A 78 7.39 -5.87 24.48
CA LEU A 78 7.83 -6.76 23.40
C LEU A 78 8.14 -8.15 23.96
N SER A 79 7.65 -9.16 23.24
CA SER A 79 7.80 -10.57 23.60
C SER A 79 9.15 -11.14 23.18
N ASN A 80 9.73 -10.67 22.07
CA ASN A 80 11.00 -11.19 21.55
C ASN A 80 12.22 -10.40 22.08
N GLU A 81 13.25 -11.14 22.52
CA GLU A 81 14.43 -10.57 23.16
C GLU A 81 15.31 -9.74 22.22
N ARG A 82 15.42 -10.13 20.94
CA ARG A 82 16.10 -9.34 19.89
C ARG A 82 15.35 -8.04 19.63
N MET A 83 14.02 -8.08 19.55
CA MET A 83 13.19 -6.89 19.37
C MET A 83 13.32 -5.92 20.55
N ARG A 84 13.39 -6.43 21.79
CA ARG A 84 13.69 -5.63 22.98
C ARG A 84 15.04 -4.93 22.90
N ALA A 85 16.09 -5.64 22.48
CA ALA A 85 17.42 -5.08 22.32
C ALA A 85 17.43 -3.95 21.27
N ILE A 86 16.79 -4.18 20.11
CA ILE A 86 16.67 -3.17 19.04
C ILE A 86 15.92 -1.93 19.54
N ALA A 87 14.77 -2.11 20.19
CA ALA A 87 13.98 -0.99 20.73
C ALA A 87 14.78 -0.19 21.77
N LYS A 88 15.61 -0.85 22.58
CA LYS A 88 16.52 -0.20 23.53
C LYS A 88 17.58 0.63 22.80
N THR A 89 18.29 0.05 21.83
CA THR A 89 19.33 0.74 21.06
C THR A 89 18.78 1.94 20.30
N LEU A 90 17.60 1.82 19.68
CA LEU A 90 16.93 2.94 19.01
C LEU A 90 16.49 4.03 20.01
N SER A 91 16.06 3.64 21.21
CA SER A 91 15.73 4.61 22.26
C SER A 91 16.96 5.37 22.73
N GLU A 92 18.11 4.72 22.83
CA GLU A 92 19.38 5.34 23.20
C GLU A 92 19.88 6.26 22.07
N SER A 93 19.80 5.83 20.81
CA SER A 93 20.23 6.65 19.68
C SER A 93 19.37 7.90 19.47
N LEU A 94 18.11 7.91 19.91
CA LEU A 94 17.28 9.12 19.90
C LEU A 94 17.77 10.18 20.90
N GLU A 95 18.54 9.79 21.93
CA GLU A 95 19.23 10.75 22.79
C GLU A 95 20.41 11.39 22.06
N ASP A 96 21.12 10.61 21.23
CA ASP A 96 22.20 11.14 20.39
C ASP A 96 21.64 12.17 19.38
N LEU A 97 20.48 11.89 18.77
CA LEU A 97 19.80 12.84 17.86
C LEU A 97 19.62 14.23 18.46
N LYS A 98 19.36 14.35 19.78
CA LYS A 98 19.15 15.65 20.45
C LYS A 98 20.40 16.53 20.44
N THR A 99 21.56 15.94 20.21
CA THR A 99 22.85 16.64 20.22
C THR A 99 23.22 17.21 18.85
N LEU A 100 22.51 16.80 17.80
CA LEU A 100 22.72 17.30 16.42
C LEU A 100 22.04 18.65 16.22
N ASP A 101 22.68 19.52 15.44
CA ASP A 101 22.13 20.81 15.00
C ASP A 101 22.17 20.96 13.47
N ASP A 102 23.06 20.25 12.78
CA ASP A 102 23.16 20.24 11.32
C ASP A 102 22.00 19.47 10.66
N SER A 103 21.30 20.14 9.74
CA SER A 103 20.15 19.57 9.05
C SER A 103 20.46 18.33 8.20
N ALA A 104 21.65 18.24 7.60
CA ALA A 104 22.04 17.10 6.79
C ALA A 104 22.35 15.88 7.66
N GLN A 105 23.04 16.07 8.79
CA GLN A 105 23.29 15.00 9.77
C GLN A 105 21.99 14.44 10.36
N ILE A 106 21.01 15.30 10.64
CA ILE A 106 19.68 14.88 11.09
C ILE A 106 18.99 14.02 10.01
N ALA A 107 19.07 14.44 8.74
CA ALA A 107 18.52 13.69 7.62
C ALA A 107 19.17 12.30 7.48
N ASP A 108 20.50 12.24 7.51
CA ASP A 108 21.26 10.99 7.43
C ASP A 108 20.89 10.06 8.59
N TYR A 109 20.83 10.58 9.82
CA TYR A 109 20.45 9.79 10.99
C TYR A 109 19.07 9.15 10.83
N LEU A 110 18.05 9.94 10.46
CA LEU A 110 16.68 9.47 10.36
C LEU A 110 16.51 8.42 9.28
N GLU A 111 17.00 8.71 8.07
CA GLU A 111 16.84 7.81 6.93
C GLU A 111 17.60 6.50 7.15
N ASN A 112 18.81 6.55 7.72
CA ASN A 112 19.58 5.36 8.07
C ASN A 112 18.93 4.53 9.18
N ALA A 113 18.36 5.17 10.20
CA ALA A 113 17.66 4.46 11.28
C ALA A 113 16.42 3.72 10.76
N ILE A 114 15.65 4.33 9.86
CA ILE A 114 14.50 3.70 9.23
C ILE A 114 14.93 2.53 8.34
N GLU A 115 15.99 2.71 7.54
CA GLU A 115 16.55 1.62 6.72
C GLU A 115 16.98 0.43 7.59
N GLN A 116 17.66 0.68 8.71
CA GLN A 116 18.05 -0.38 9.65
C GLN A 116 16.84 -1.10 10.25
N ILE A 117 15.78 -0.37 10.59
CA ILE A 117 14.53 -0.97 11.07
C ILE A 117 13.91 -1.84 9.98
N ASP A 118 13.85 -1.34 8.75
CA ASP A 118 13.27 -2.05 7.61
C ASP A 118 14.07 -3.32 7.24
N GLN A 119 15.38 -3.35 7.53
CA GLN A 119 16.26 -4.53 7.36
C GLN A 119 16.16 -5.56 8.50
N ILE A 120 15.39 -5.32 9.57
CA ILE A 120 15.19 -6.32 10.63
C ILE A 120 14.57 -7.58 10.03
N GLN A 121 15.30 -8.70 10.14
CA GLN A 121 14.86 -10.02 9.72
C GLN A 121 13.80 -10.55 10.69
N VAL A 122 12.64 -10.91 10.12
CA VAL A 122 11.49 -11.46 10.86
C VAL A 122 11.13 -12.87 10.41
N ASP A 123 11.85 -13.44 9.44
CA ASP A 123 11.76 -14.85 9.02
C ASP A 123 10.34 -15.38 8.80
N GLU A 124 9.49 -14.57 8.14
CA GLU A 124 8.06 -14.86 7.91
C GLU A 124 7.25 -15.16 9.20
N ASN A 125 7.67 -14.60 10.33
CA ASN A 125 6.97 -14.69 11.62
C ASN A 125 6.08 -13.46 11.85
N PHE A 126 4.76 -13.67 11.90
CA PHE A 126 3.76 -12.61 12.06
C PHE A 126 3.94 -11.79 13.35
N LEU A 127 4.29 -12.45 14.47
CA LEU A 127 4.53 -11.77 15.74
C LEU A 127 5.72 -10.82 15.64
N LEU A 128 6.83 -11.27 15.04
CA LEU A 128 8.02 -10.44 14.84
C LEU A 128 7.77 -9.30 13.86
N GLN A 129 7.02 -9.55 12.78
CA GLN A 129 6.63 -8.50 11.83
C GLN A 129 5.79 -7.42 12.51
N ARG A 130 4.83 -7.80 13.35
CA ARG A 130 4.04 -6.86 14.15
C ARG A 130 4.91 -6.05 15.11
N GLU A 131 5.82 -6.70 15.83
CA GLU A 131 6.75 -6.01 16.74
C GLU A 131 7.65 -5.02 15.98
N LYS A 132 8.17 -5.42 14.81
CA LYS A 132 8.94 -4.54 13.91
C LYS A 132 8.15 -3.30 13.49
N LEU A 133 6.90 -3.46 13.04
CA LEU A 133 6.05 -2.34 12.65
C LEU A 133 5.71 -1.42 13.83
N LEU A 134 5.51 -1.97 15.03
CA LEU A 134 5.31 -1.19 16.26
C LEU A 134 6.56 -0.39 16.65
N ILE A 135 7.75 -1.00 16.58
CA ILE A 135 9.03 -0.32 16.81
C ILE A 135 9.18 0.84 15.82
N ARG A 136 8.97 0.56 14.53
CA ARG A 136 9.06 1.55 13.45
C ARG A 136 8.16 2.75 13.68
N ARG A 137 6.86 2.51 13.93
CA ARG A 137 5.88 3.57 14.23
C ARG A 137 6.29 4.39 15.45
N THR A 138 6.70 3.72 16.53
CA THR A 138 7.06 4.39 17.78
C THR A 138 8.34 5.23 17.65
N PHE A 139 9.35 4.70 16.93
CA PHE A 139 10.58 5.44 16.61
C PHE A 139 10.26 6.73 15.86
N LEU A 140 9.51 6.65 14.76
CA LEU A 140 9.12 7.81 13.93
C LEU A 140 8.39 8.88 14.75
N LEU A 141 7.43 8.49 15.58
CA LEU A 141 6.69 9.42 16.45
C LEU A 141 7.57 10.04 17.54
N ASN A 142 8.55 9.29 18.07
CA ASN A 142 9.49 9.81 19.07
C ASN A 142 10.50 10.76 18.43
N ALA A 143 11.03 10.44 17.25
CA ALA A 143 11.90 11.30 16.47
C ALA A 143 11.23 12.65 16.16
N ALA A 144 9.97 12.63 15.71
CA ALA A 144 9.20 13.86 15.47
C ALA A 144 9.10 14.74 16.73
N LYS A 145 8.86 14.14 17.91
CA LYS A 145 8.80 14.87 19.19
C LYS A 145 10.15 15.50 19.56
N VAL A 146 11.26 14.83 19.27
CA VAL A 146 12.62 15.33 19.49
C VAL A 146 12.90 16.51 18.56
N ILE A 147 12.73 16.31 17.25
CA ILE A 147 13.05 17.29 16.20
C ILE A 147 12.25 18.58 16.36
N ARG A 148 10.99 18.50 16.79
CA ARG A 148 10.16 19.68 17.06
C ARG A 148 10.81 20.64 18.08
N ARG A 149 11.61 20.12 19.01
CA ARG A 149 12.24 20.88 20.12
C ARG A 149 13.70 21.24 19.86
N MET A 150 14.33 20.62 18.85
CA MET A 150 15.73 20.89 18.50
C MET A 150 15.91 22.29 17.94
N GLN A 151 17.14 22.79 17.91
CA GLN A 151 17.52 23.94 17.10
C GLN A 151 18.24 23.40 15.87
N ILE A 152 17.75 23.71 14.66
CA ILE A 152 18.32 23.19 13.42
C ILE A 152 18.93 24.31 12.60
N THR A 153 20.20 24.17 12.26
CA THR A 153 20.93 25.07 11.38
C THR A 153 20.52 24.80 9.93
N PRO A 154 19.88 25.78 9.24
CA PRO A 154 19.48 25.59 7.85
C PRO A 154 20.69 25.53 6.90
N PRO A 155 20.60 24.77 5.80
CA PRO A 155 21.66 24.76 4.80
C PRO A 155 21.69 26.11 4.07
N GLN A 156 22.90 26.53 3.66
CA GLN A 156 23.03 27.67 2.75
C GLN A 156 22.70 27.25 1.32
N GLY A 157 22.08 28.14 0.56
CA GLY A 157 21.69 27.85 -0.82
C GLY A 157 20.69 28.83 -1.40
N VAL A 158 20.31 28.60 -2.66
CA VAL A 158 19.35 29.43 -3.40
C VAL A 158 17.95 29.38 -2.80
N ARG A 159 17.61 28.30 -2.07
CA ARG A 159 16.30 28.17 -1.41
C ARG A 159 16.15 29.02 -0.16
N GLN A 160 17.25 29.38 0.50
CA GLN A 160 17.24 30.13 1.77
C GLN A 160 16.23 29.54 2.78
N LEU A 161 16.29 28.22 2.99
CA LEU A 161 15.36 27.51 3.86
C LEU A 161 15.43 28.04 5.29
N SER A 162 14.28 28.14 5.94
CA SER A 162 14.20 28.42 7.38
C SER A 162 14.15 27.13 8.21
N GLU A 163 14.50 27.25 9.48
CA GLU A 163 14.38 26.15 10.44
C GLU A 163 12.95 25.57 10.51
N ALA A 164 11.93 26.45 10.51
CA ALA A 164 10.53 26.05 10.56
C ALA A 164 10.13 25.19 9.35
N GLN A 165 10.57 25.58 8.15
CA GLN A 165 10.31 24.83 6.92
C GLN A 165 10.98 23.45 6.95
N ILE A 166 12.20 23.36 7.48
CA ILE A 166 12.92 22.09 7.61
C ILE A 166 12.21 21.15 8.59
N LYS A 167 11.88 21.65 9.79
CA LYS A 167 11.14 20.87 10.79
C LYS A 167 9.80 20.39 10.25
N CYS A 168 9.05 21.29 9.61
CA CYS A 168 7.75 20.95 9.04
C CYS A 168 7.88 19.88 7.94
N PHE A 169 8.85 19.99 7.03
CA PHE A 169 9.08 18.96 6.01
C PHE A 169 9.40 17.61 6.64
N ILE A 170 10.33 17.56 7.60
CA ILE A 170 10.72 16.30 8.25
C ILE A 170 9.52 15.66 8.95
N ILE A 171 8.73 16.44 9.69
CA ILE A 171 7.67 15.92 10.56
C ILE A 171 6.38 15.63 9.78
N GLU A 172 5.87 16.60 9.02
CA GLU A 172 4.55 16.55 8.39
C GLU A 172 4.57 16.01 6.96
N VAL A 173 5.75 15.93 6.32
CA VAL A 173 5.90 15.32 4.99
C VAL A 173 6.61 13.97 5.11
N TYR A 174 7.91 13.96 5.48
CA TYR A 174 8.70 12.74 5.47
C TYR A 174 8.21 11.69 6.49
N ILE A 175 8.20 12.02 7.79
CA ILE A 175 7.78 11.07 8.84
C ILE A 175 6.33 10.63 8.63
N LYS A 176 5.46 11.57 8.26
CA LYS A 176 4.06 11.27 7.98
C LYS A 176 3.89 10.32 6.80
N GLN A 177 4.63 10.54 5.70
CA GLN A 177 4.64 9.62 4.58
C GLN A 177 5.20 8.25 4.97
N GLN A 178 6.23 8.20 5.81
CA GLN A 178 6.76 6.93 6.30
C GLN A 178 5.74 6.16 7.15
N LEU A 179 4.84 6.83 7.87
CA LEU A 179 3.77 6.20 8.65
C LEU A 179 2.59 5.75 7.79
N LEU A 180 2.22 6.55 6.78
CA LEU A 180 1.03 6.32 5.96
C LEU A 180 1.32 5.48 4.71
N GLY A 181 2.57 5.39 4.24
CA GLY A 181 2.94 4.66 3.03
C GLY A 181 2.15 5.13 1.81
N TYR A 182 1.55 4.19 1.08
CA TYR A 182 0.67 4.49 -0.08
C TYR A 182 -0.61 5.26 0.28
N TRP A 183 -0.94 5.38 1.56
CA TRP A 183 -2.07 6.18 2.00
C TRP A 183 -1.73 7.65 2.15
N PHE A 184 -0.46 8.05 2.07
CA PHE A 184 -0.07 9.45 2.07
C PHE A 184 -0.62 10.15 0.81
N LYS A 185 -1.41 11.21 0.98
CA LYS A 185 -2.08 11.90 -0.12
C LYS A 185 -1.48 13.27 -0.40
N PRO A 186 -0.89 13.49 -1.58
CA PRO A 186 -0.70 14.82 -2.12
C PRO A 186 -2.03 15.57 -2.30
N LEU A 187 -1.94 16.89 -2.34
CA LEU A 187 -3.06 17.80 -2.57
C LEU A 187 -3.55 17.70 -4.02
N LEU A 188 -4.85 17.46 -4.16
CA LEU A 188 -5.52 17.18 -5.43
C LEU A 188 -5.87 18.43 -6.24
N LYS A 189 -5.91 18.28 -7.57
CA LYS A 189 -6.16 19.38 -8.53
C LYS A 189 -7.56 20.02 -8.43
N ARG A 190 -8.59 19.35 -7.88
CA ARG A 190 -10.00 19.84 -7.99
C ARG A 190 -10.70 20.31 -6.71
N ASN A 191 -10.30 19.89 -5.52
CA ASN A 191 -11.16 20.02 -4.33
C ASN A 191 -10.60 20.88 -3.20
N SER A 192 -9.48 21.57 -3.42
CA SER A 192 -8.84 22.35 -2.37
C SER A 192 -9.20 23.84 -2.50
N PRO A 193 -9.64 24.51 -1.42
CA PRO A 193 -9.89 25.96 -1.43
C PRO A 193 -8.72 26.78 -1.97
N PHE A 194 -7.49 26.29 -1.78
CA PHE A 194 -6.25 26.91 -2.27
C PHE A 194 -6.14 26.93 -3.81
N MET A 195 -6.84 26.06 -4.53
CA MET A 195 -6.89 26.10 -6.00
C MET A 195 -7.56 27.39 -6.52
N LYS A 196 -8.28 28.12 -5.66
CA LYS A 196 -8.83 29.45 -5.97
C LYS A 196 -7.77 30.55 -5.94
N LEU A 197 -6.63 30.35 -5.28
CA LEU A 197 -5.56 31.34 -5.22
C LEU A 197 -4.93 31.53 -6.60
N PRO A 198 -4.59 32.77 -7.01
CA PRO A 198 -4.06 33.06 -8.34
C PRO A 198 -2.80 32.26 -8.72
N ILE A 199 -1.87 32.07 -7.77
CA ILE A 199 -0.64 31.32 -8.00
C ILE A 199 -0.90 29.86 -8.37
N PHE A 200 -1.90 29.22 -7.74
CA PHE A 200 -2.30 27.87 -8.07
C PHE A 200 -2.97 27.80 -9.43
N ARG A 201 -4.02 28.61 -9.62
CA ARG A 201 -4.86 28.58 -10.81
C ARG A 201 -4.12 28.92 -12.10
N TYR A 202 -3.25 29.93 -12.06
CA TYR A 202 -2.68 30.50 -13.28
C TYR A 202 -1.24 30.08 -13.56
N TYR A 203 -0.48 29.70 -12.53
CA TYR A 203 0.93 29.35 -12.66
C TYR A 203 1.20 27.88 -12.32
N LEU A 204 0.98 27.44 -11.09
CA LEU A 204 1.33 26.08 -10.66
C LEU A 204 0.57 25.02 -11.44
N SER A 205 -0.72 25.19 -11.75
CA SER A 205 -1.45 24.23 -12.60
C SER A 205 -0.85 24.07 -14.00
N LYS A 206 -0.23 25.12 -14.56
CA LYS A 206 0.47 25.02 -15.84
C LYS A 206 1.83 24.35 -15.67
N GLN A 207 2.59 24.77 -14.67
CA GLN A 207 3.91 24.20 -14.38
C GLN A 207 3.82 22.73 -13.99
N GLN A 208 2.77 22.30 -13.31
CA GLN A 208 2.56 20.91 -12.93
C GLN A 208 2.37 20.00 -14.16
N LYS A 209 1.67 20.47 -15.21
CA LYS A 209 1.54 19.74 -16.48
C LYS A 209 2.88 19.56 -17.21
N ILE A 210 3.82 20.47 -16.99
CA ILE A 210 5.14 20.44 -17.59
C ILE A 210 6.06 19.59 -16.71
N ARG A 211 6.17 19.91 -15.43
CA ARG A 211 7.19 19.36 -14.53
C ARG A 211 6.75 18.12 -13.76
N HIS A 212 5.45 17.80 -13.76
CA HIS A 212 4.88 16.60 -13.12
C HIS A 212 5.20 16.50 -11.62
N PHE A 213 5.35 17.64 -10.95
CA PHE A 213 5.56 17.66 -9.50
C PHE A 213 4.26 17.36 -8.74
N GLU A 214 4.40 16.95 -7.50
CA GLU A 214 3.31 16.82 -6.54
C GLU A 214 3.27 18.02 -5.60
N LEU A 215 2.09 18.26 -5.03
CA LEU A 215 1.87 19.32 -4.05
C LEU A 215 1.53 18.67 -2.72
N VAL A 216 2.30 18.91 -1.67
CA VAL A 216 2.03 18.39 -0.33
C VAL A 216 1.66 19.54 0.57
N LYS A 217 0.44 19.52 1.11
CA LYS A 217 -0.01 20.52 2.08
C LYS A 217 0.28 20.06 3.51
N THR A 218 0.89 20.94 4.28
CA THR A 218 1.07 20.80 5.73
C THR A 218 0.22 21.84 6.47
N SER A 219 0.38 21.91 7.78
CA SER A 219 -0.23 22.92 8.64
C SER A 219 0.13 24.35 8.21
N GLU A 220 1.40 24.59 7.86
CA GLU A 220 1.94 25.93 7.61
C GLU A 220 2.35 26.19 6.14
N PHE A 221 2.78 25.15 5.42
CA PHE A 221 3.42 25.29 4.11
C PHE A 221 2.79 24.40 3.03
N ILE A 222 3.10 24.69 1.78
CA ILE A 222 2.89 23.77 0.66
C ILE A 222 4.25 23.44 0.05
N PHE A 223 4.58 22.15 0.02
CA PHE A 223 5.80 21.66 -0.61
C PHE A 223 5.52 21.20 -2.03
N VAL A 224 6.30 21.71 -2.97
CA VAL A 224 6.27 21.32 -4.38
C VAL A 224 7.39 20.30 -4.59
N THR A 225 7.04 19.04 -4.78
CA THR A 225 7.99 17.92 -4.78
C THR A 225 8.16 17.36 -6.19
N ALA A 226 9.37 17.44 -6.72
CA ALA A 226 9.73 16.91 -8.02
C ALA A 226 9.58 15.38 -8.05
N PRO A 227 9.22 14.79 -9.20
CA PRO A 227 9.13 13.36 -9.34
C PRO A 227 10.51 12.69 -9.21
N VAL A 228 10.53 11.37 -9.02
CA VAL A 228 11.76 10.58 -8.88
C VAL A 228 11.92 9.68 -10.09
N MET A 229 13.13 9.57 -10.64
CA MET A 229 13.39 8.67 -11.78
C MET A 229 13.47 7.18 -11.40
N GLN A 230 13.67 6.89 -10.11
CA GLN A 230 13.85 5.54 -9.59
C GLN A 230 12.85 5.30 -8.47
N VAL A 231 12.18 4.15 -8.51
CA VAL A 231 11.10 3.76 -7.60
C VAL A 231 11.59 3.56 -6.18
N GLU A 232 12.84 3.10 -6.07
CA GLU A 232 13.51 2.81 -4.81
C GLU A 232 13.81 4.09 -4.03
N HIS A 233 13.83 5.24 -4.72
CA HIS A 233 14.09 6.53 -4.11
C HIS A 233 12.77 7.18 -3.67
N ASN A 234 12.73 7.57 -2.40
CA ASN A 234 11.59 8.27 -1.84
C ASN A 234 11.53 9.73 -2.37
N PRO A 235 10.44 10.16 -3.04
CA PRO A 235 10.25 11.56 -3.47
C PRO A 235 10.31 12.54 -2.30
N TYR A 236 9.97 12.08 -1.10
CA TYR A 236 9.89 12.88 0.11
C TYR A 236 11.13 12.74 1.02
N SER A 237 12.24 12.20 0.52
CA SER A 237 13.50 12.13 1.28
C SER A 237 13.91 13.50 1.81
N VAL A 238 14.34 13.54 3.08
CA VAL A 238 14.85 14.74 3.72
C VAL A 238 16.18 15.15 3.09
N ARG A 239 17.07 14.19 2.82
CA ARG A 239 18.34 14.45 2.12
C ARG A 239 18.08 15.13 0.78
N ARG A 240 17.09 14.64 0.04
CA ARG A 240 16.72 15.17 -1.27
C ARG A 240 16.09 16.56 -1.19
N PHE A 241 15.29 16.82 -0.16
CA PHE A 241 14.76 18.16 0.12
C PHE A 241 15.88 19.17 0.43
N LEU A 242 16.89 18.78 1.22
CA LEU A 242 17.99 19.67 1.60
C LEU A 242 19.03 19.87 0.49
N ALA A 243 19.20 18.90 -0.41
CA ALA A 243 20.24 18.94 -1.46
C ALA A 243 19.94 19.94 -2.59
N GLU A 244 20.94 20.74 -2.96
CA GLU A 244 20.97 21.58 -4.16
C GLU A 244 21.95 20.96 -5.15
N GLU A 245 21.45 20.39 -6.24
CA GLU A 245 22.29 19.67 -7.23
C GLU A 245 22.92 20.68 -8.19
N LYS A 246 24.25 20.62 -8.35
CA LYS A 246 24.95 21.49 -9.31
C LYS A 246 24.88 20.89 -10.71
N GLY A 247 24.45 21.70 -11.68
CA GLY A 247 24.44 21.33 -13.09
C GLY A 247 25.83 21.32 -13.71
N ALA A 248 25.88 20.95 -15.00
CA ALA A 248 27.12 20.95 -15.77
C ALA A 248 27.69 22.35 -16.02
N ILE A 249 26.84 23.39 -15.91
CA ILE A 249 27.22 24.79 -16.08
C ILE A 249 27.47 25.40 -14.70
N PRO A 250 28.56 26.18 -14.51
CA PRO A 250 28.76 26.97 -13.30
C PRO A 250 27.54 27.88 -13.08
N ASP A 251 26.96 27.85 -11.88
CA ASP A 251 25.74 28.58 -11.47
C ASP A 251 24.39 27.92 -11.79
N GLN A 252 24.38 26.79 -12.51
CA GLN A 252 23.14 26.01 -12.64
C GLN A 252 22.89 25.19 -11.38
N VAL A 253 21.75 25.42 -10.73
CA VAL A 253 21.30 24.68 -9.55
C VAL A 253 19.97 24.01 -9.86
N PHE A 254 19.85 22.75 -9.46
CA PHE A 254 18.63 21.96 -9.57
C PHE A 254 18.05 21.67 -8.19
N LEU A 255 16.73 21.84 -8.09
CA LEU A 255 15.96 21.70 -6.86
C LEU A 255 14.98 20.54 -6.98
N ASN A 256 14.97 19.68 -5.96
CA ASN A 256 14.03 18.56 -5.89
C ASN A 256 12.73 18.94 -5.18
N VAL A 257 12.80 19.83 -4.20
CA VAL A 257 11.64 20.26 -3.42
C VAL A 257 11.73 21.74 -3.15
N ILE A 258 10.58 22.43 -3.28
CA ILE A 258 10.44 23.88 -3.14
C ILE A 258 9.32 24.16 -2.14
N VAL A 259 9.46 25.22 -1.36
CA VAL A 259 8.50 25.59 -0.31
C VAL A 259 7.70 26.82 -0.75
N LEU A 260 6.37 26.70 -0.70
CA LEU A 260 5.44 27.81 -0.79
C LEU A 260 4.88 28.11 0.61
N ASP A 261 5.22 29.28 1.13
CA ASP A 261 4.67 29.86 2.34
C ASP A 261 3.40 30.63 1.99
N LEU A 262 2.27 30.13 2.47
CA LEU A 262 0.96 30.72 2.21
C LEU A 262 0.78 32.08 2.88
N ALA A 263 1.48 32.35 3.99
CA ALA A 263 1.42 33.64 4.66
C ALA A 263 2.10 34.74 3.83
N GLN A 264 3.15 34.39 3.07
CA GLN A 264 3.89 35.30 2.19
C GLN A 264 3.36 35.30 0.74
N ALA A 265 2.39 34.45 0.40
CA ALA A 265 1.91 34.30 -0.97
C ALA A 265 1.21 35.55 -1.56
N GLY A 266 0.94 36.56 -0.73
CA GLY A 266 0.47 37.89 -1.16
C GLY A 266 1.58 38.86 -1.55
N GLU A 267 2.84 38.55 -1.26
CA GLU A 267 3.99 39.42 -1.51
C GLU A 267 4.60 39.14 -2.90
N ASN A 268 4.67 40.16 -3.75
CA ASN A 268 5.16 40.01 -5.13
C ASN A 268 6.62 39.52 -5.18
N ASP A 269 7.50 40.11 -4.38
CA ASP A 269 8.92 39.75 -4.35
C ASP A 269 9.15 38.30 -3.89
N TYR A 270 8.33 37.81 -2.96
CA TYR A 270 8.36 36.42 -2.52
C TYR A 270 7.90 35.48 -3.64
N ILE A 271 6.77 35.80 -4.28
CA ILE A 271 6.22 34.99 -5.36
C ILE A 271 7.15 34.94 -6.58
N ASP A 272 7.83 36.02 -6.92
CA ASP A 272 8.77 36.03 -8.05
C ASP A 272 10.03 35.20 -7.74
N ARG A 273 10.53 35.24 -6.49
CA ARG A 273 11.58 34.30 -6.04
C ARG A 273 11.12 32.84 -6.10
N PHE A 274 9.89 32.57 -5.67
CA PHE A 274 9.31 31.23 -5.73
C PHE A 274 9.19 30.71 -7.18
N LYS A 275 8.73 31.54 -8.12
CA LYS A 275 8.68 31.17 -9.55
C LYS A 275 10.08 30.86 -10.09
N ALA A 276 11.09 31.67 -9.73
CA ALA A 276 12.47 31.40 -10.13
C ALA A 276 12.98 30.05 -9.60
N GLN A 277 12.63 29.69 -8.36
CA GLN A 277 12.94 28.36 -7.82
C GLN A 277 12.25 27.24 -8.61
N ILE A 278 10.99 27.42 -9.03
CA ILE A 278 10.24 26.43 -9.85
C ILE A 278 10.90 26.21 -11.22
N GLU A 279 11.57 27.23 -11.76
CA GLU A 279 12.35 27.09 -12.99
C GLU A 279 13.62 26.25 -12.80
N CYS A 280 14.18 26.25 -11.59
CA CYS A 280 15.31 25.39 -11.19
C CYS A 280 14.88 23.95 -10.82
N MET A 281 13.60 23.59 -10.89
CA MET A 281 13.15 22.26 -10.47
C MET A 281 13.63 21.16 -11.45
N VAL A 282 14.06 20.02 -10.89
CA VAL A 282 14.39 18.83 -11.70
C VAL A 282 13.15 18.37 -12.48
N THR A 283 13.33 18.08 -13.78
CA THR A 283 12.25 17.60 -14.66
C THR A 283 12.65 16.33 -15.39
N ILE A 284 11.68 15.48 -15.68
CA ILE A 284 11.84 14.20 -16.42
C ILE A 284 11.83 14.43 -17.95
N GLN A 285 11.59 15.65 -18.43
CA GLN A 285 11.09 15.91 -19.78
C GLN A 285 12.12 15.87 -20.93
N SER A 286 13.39 15.56 -20.72
CA SER A 286 14.30 15.48 -21.86
C SER A 286 13.98 14.22 -22.69
N GLN A 287 13.34 14.41 -23.85
CA GLN A 287 13.15 13.41 -24.94
C GLN A 287 11.96 12.44 -24.83
N ILE A 288 10.84 12.85 -24.22
CA ILE A 288 9.58 12.05 -24.27
C ILE A 288 8.74 12.47 -25.48
N HIS A 289 8.23 11.52 -26.27
CA HIS A 289 7.33 11.83 -27.39
C HIS A 289 5.98 12.38 -26.92
N VAL A 290 5.38 13.26 -27.72
CA VAL A 290 4.09 13.92 -27.40
C VAL A 290 2.99 12.88 -27.18
N ASP A 291 2.95 11.82 -27.98
CA ASP A 291 1.93 10.76 -27.87
C ASP A 291 1.97 10.06 -26.51
N VAL A 292 3.16 9.91 -25.91
CA VAL A 292 3.33 9.31 -24.57
C VAL A 292 2.87 10.28 -23.48
N MET A 293 3.13 11.59 -23.66
CA MET A 293 2.60 12.61 -22.76
C MET A 293 1.07 12.68 -22.82
N ASP A 294 0.50 12.61 -24.02
CA ASP A 294 -0.95 12.65 -24.24
C ASP A 294 -1.63 11.42 -23.63
N LEU A 295 -1.01 10.23 -23.72
CA LEU A 295 -1.48 9.03 -23.00
C LEU A 295 -1.51 9.26 -21.49
N VAL A 296 -0.45 9.82 -20.90
CA VAL A 296 -0.42 10.10 -19.46
C VAL A 296 -1.53 11.08 -19.08
N ILE A 297 -1.75 12.13 -19.87
CA ILE A 297 -2.86 13.07 -19.67
C ILE A 297 -4.21 12.35 -19.71
N GLN A 298 -4.42 11.44 -20.65
CA GLN A 298 -5.65 10.64 -20.74
C GLN A 298 -5.82 9.75 -19.49
N LEU A 299 -4.76 9.12 -19.00
CA LEU A 299 -4.80 8.35 -17.75
C LEU A 299 -5.15 9.23 -16.54
N GLU A 300 -4.60 10.44 -16.45
CA GLU A 300 -4.98 11.41 -15.42
C GLU A 300 -6.48 11.75 -15.50
N GLU A 301 -6.99 12.02 -16.70
CA GLU A 301 -8.39 12.36 -16.93
C GLU A 301 -9.34 11.20 -16.58
N VAL A 302 -8.97 9.96 -16.89
CA VAL A 302 -9.72 8.76 -16.52
C VAL A 302 -9.77 8.59 -15.00
N CYS A 303 -8.62 8.75 -14.33
CA CYS A 303 -8.56 8.71 -12.86
C CYS A 303 -9.48 9.77 -12.25
N GLU A 304 -9.38 11.02 -12.70
CA GLU A 304 -10.11 12.16 -12.13
C GLU A 304 -11.61 12.14 -12.43
N ASN A 305 -12.02 11.76 -13.65
CA ASN A 305 -13.41 11.89 -14.10
C ASN A 305 -14.22 10.59 -13.99
N THR A 306 -13.56 9.44 -13.87
CA THR A 306 -14.23 8.13 -13.86
C THR A 306 -13.91 7.35 -12.60
N LEU A 307 -12.65 7.00 -12.36
CA LEU A 307 -12.29 6.04 -11.30
C LEU A 307 -12.43 6.61 -9.88
N ILE A 308 -11.89 7.80 -9.62
CA ILE A 308 -11.99 8.46 -8.32
C ILE A 308 -13.44 8.73 -7.92
N PRO A 309 -14.31 9.29 -8.79
CA PRO A 309 -15.73 9.48 -8.48
C PRO A 309 -16.43 8.22 -7.98
N MET A 310 -16.15 7.05 -8.58
CA MET A 310 -16.73 5.78 -8.12
C MET A 310 -16.38 5.44 -6.67
N LEU A 311 -15.22 5.87 -6.17
CA LEU A 311 -14.77 5.64 -4.79
C LEU A 311 -15.28 6.70 -3.81
N ILE A 312 -15.70 7.86 -4.30
CA ILE A 312 -16.22 8.97 -3.50
C ILE A 312 -17.74 8.88 -3.34
N GLU A 313 -18.44 8.44 -4.38
CA GLU A 313 -19.90 8.41 -4.40
C GLU A 313 -20.47 7.51 -3.30
N PRO A 314 -21.47 7.99 -2.53
CA PRO A 314 -22.04 7.20 -1.45
C PRO A 314 -22.79 5.99 -2.03
N ILE A 315 -22.39 4.79 -1.60
CA ILE A 315 -23.13 3.58 -1.98
C ILE A 315 -24.44 3.52 -1.19
N GLN A 316 -25.55 3.42 -1.90
CA GLN A 316 -26.85 3.18 -1.29
C GLN A 316 -27.00 1.71 -0.90
N PHE A 317 -26.77 1.41 0.38
CA PHE A 317 -26.99 0.08 0.92
C PHE A 317 -28.46 -0.15 1.25
N VAL A 318 -29.04 -1.22 0.71
CA VAL A 318 -30.30 -1.78 1.21
C VAL A 318 -29.92 -2.85 2.24
N ALA A 319 -30.37 -2.69 3.49
CA ALA A 319 -29.86 -3.40 4.68
C ALA A 319 -29.75 -4.94 4.58
N LYS A 320 -30.48 -5.60 3.67
CA LYS A 320 -30.42 -7.06 3.47
C LYS A 320 -29.40 -7.54 2.42
N ASN A 321 -28.76 -6.64 1.66
CA ASN A 321 -27.91 -6.97 0.50
C ASN A 321 -26.57 -6.22 0.49
N ALA A 322 -26.06 -5.75 1.63
CA ALA A 322 -24.87 -4.89 1.65
C ALA A 322 -23.64 -5.54 0.98
N ASP A 323 -23.42 -6.83 1.21
CA ASP A 323 -22.34 -7.60 0.57
C ASP A 323 -22.47 -7.68 -0.95
N VAL A 324 -23.68 -7.97 -1.44
CA VAL A 324 -23.95 -8.08 -2.88
C VAL A 324 -23.77 -6.72 -3.55
N VAL A 325 -24.25 -5.65 -2.92
CA VAL A 325 -24.10 -4.28 -3.43
C VAL A 325 -22.63 -3.88 -3.47
N ALA A 326 -21.86 -4.17 -2.43
CA ALA A 326 -20.43 -3.92 -2.39
C ALA A 326 -19.70 -4.70 -3.50
N GLN A 327 -19.94 -6.01 -3.64
CA GLN A 327 -19.35 -6.83 -4.70
C GLN A 327 -19.69 -6.31 -6.11
N MET A 328 -20.96 -5.93 -6.36
CA MET A 328 -21.36 -5.36 -7.65
C MET A 328 -20.66 -4.04 -7.94
N HIS A 329 -20.49 -3.19 -6.92
CA HIS A 329 -19.77 -1.93 -7.06
C HIS A 329 -18.27 -2.17 -7.35
N LEU A 330 -17.61 -3.03 -6.58
CA LEU A 330 -16.20 -3.40 -6.79
C LEU A 330 -15.98 -3.98 -8.19
N LYS A 331 -16.89 -4.83 -8.68
CA LYS A 331 -16.82 -5.38 -10.03
C LYS A 331 -16.94 -4.31 -11.12
N LYS A 332 -17.81 -3.30 -10.92
CA LYS A 332 -17.91 -2.17 -11.85
C LYS A 332 -16.60 -1.37 -11.86
N PHE A 333 -16.05 -1.09 -10.69
CA PHE A 333 -14.78 -0.37 -10.54
C PHE A 333 -13.62 -1.14 -11.19
N GLU A 334 -13.49 -2.44 -10.94
CA GLU A 334 -12.46 -3.29 -11.54
C GLU A 334 -12.55 -3.33 -13.07
N ASN A 335 -13.77 -3.37 -13.63
CA ASN A 335 -13.97 -3.33 -15.08
C ASN A 335 -13.50 -1.99 -15.67
N ALA A 336 -13.84 -0.87 -15.03
CA ALA A 336 -13.39 0.46 -15.47
C ALA A 336 -11.86 0.58 -15.36
N LEU A 337 -11.28 0.16 -14.23
CA LEU A 337 -9.83 0.13 -14.02
C LEU A 337 -9.12 -0.74 -15.08
N THR A 338 -9.68 -1.89 -15.42
CA THR A 338 -9.14 -2.79 -16.45
C THR A 338 -9.18 -2.17 -17.84
N SER A 339 -10.33 -1.62 -18.22
CA SER A 339 -10.58 -1.07 -19.57
C SER A 339 -9.82 0.23 -19.80
N ASP A 340 -9.87 1.14 -18.83
CA ASP A 340 -9.56 2.54 -19.05
C ASP A 340 -8.20 2.93 -18.44
N PHE A 341 -7.59 2.06 -17.64
CA PHE A 341 -6.26 2.28 -17.05
C PHE A 341 -5.26 1.17 -17.42
N PHE A 342 -5.54 -0.09 -17.07
CA PHE A 342 -4.59 -1.19 -17.28
C PHE A 342 -4.31 -1.47 -18.75
N LYS A 343 -5.36 -1.54 -19.58
CA LYS A 343 -5.23 -1.83 -21.00
C LYS A 343 -4.43 -0.73 -21.74
N PRO A 344 -4.70 0.57 -21.58
CA PRO A 344 -3.87 1.62 -22.19
C PRO A 344 -2.40 1.58 -21.75
N VAL A 345 -2.13 1.35 -20.46
CA VAL A 345 -0.75 1.20 -19.95
C VAL A 345 -0.06 0.01 -20.62
N HIS A 346 -0.73 -1.14 -20.66
CA HIS A 346 -0.20 -2.35 -21.31
C HIS A 346 0.08 -2.14 -22.80
N GLU A 347 -0.87 -1.57 -23.55
CA GLU A 347 -0.72 -1.32 -24.99
C GLU A 347 0.44 -0.37 -25.26
N ALA A 348 0.59 0.67 -24.44
CA ALA A 348 1.70 1.61 -24.55
C ALA A 348 3.05 0.92 -24.36
N VAL A 349 3.23 0.23 -23.23
CA VAL A 349 4.45 -0.53 -22.91
C VAL A 349 4.80 -1.53 -24.01
N LYS A 350 3.81 -2.25 -24.54
CA LYS A 350 4.06 -3.32 -25.51
C LYS A 350 4.37 -2.83 -26.92
N THR A 351 3.81 -1.68 -27.33
CA THR A 351 3.78 -1.31 -28.76
C THR A 351 4.09 0.15 -29.10
N HIS A 352 4.05 1.08 -28.16
CA HIS A 352 4.16 2.52 -28.47
C HIS A 352 5.48 3.15 -28.02
N LEU A 353 6.12 2.61 -26.98
CA LEU A 353 7.34 3.20 -26.40
C LEU A 353 8.60 2.74 -27.13
N SER A 354 9.54 3.67 -27.33
CA SER A 354 10.74 3.43 -28.16
C SER A 354 12.04 3.39 -27.35
N HIS A 355 12.15 4.20 -26.29
CA HIS A 355 13.37 4.34 -25.49
C HIS A 355 13.09 4.26 -24.00
N ILE A 356 14.11 3.89 -23.22
CA ILE A 356 13.99 3.58 -21.78
C ILE A 356 13.42 4.75 -20.97
N GLU A 357 13.72 5.98 -21.37
CA GLU A 357 13.21 7.20 -20.74
C GLU A 357 11.68 7.30 -20.81
N GLU A 358 11.07 6.80 -21.89
CA GLU A 358 9.61 6.77 -22.07
C GLU A 358 8.95 5.68 -21.23
N PHE A 359 9.61 4.53 -21.11
CA PHE A 359 9.17 3.48 -20.19
C PHE A 359 9.21 3.95 -18.74
N ASP A 360 10.28 4.64 -18.35
CA ASP A 360 10.41 5.24 -17.03
C ASP A 360 9.35 6.32 -16.80
N TYR A 361 9.14 7.21 -17.77
CA TYR A 361 8.12 8.25 -17.69
C TYR A 361 6.70 7.65 -17.54
N LEU A 362 6.33 6.64 -18.34
CA LEU A 362 5.04 5.99 -18.22
C LEU A 362 4.90 5.25 -16.88
N TYR A 363 5.94 4.49 -16.48
CA TYR A 363 5.96 3.76 -15.22
C TYR A 363 5.69 4.68 -14.04
N LEU A 364 6.42 5.80 -13.94
CA LEU A 364 6.32 6.71 -12.81
C LEU A 364 4.95 7.36 -12.71
N ASN A 365 4.36 7.74 -13.85
CA ASN A 365 3.02 8.32 -13.86
C ASN A 365 1.94 7.28 -13.57
N ALA A 366 2.03 6.07 -14.12
CA ALA A 366 1.11 4.99 -13.82
C ALA A 366 1.18 4.58 -12.35
N HIS A 367 2.40 4.45 -11.79
CA HIS A 367 2.62 4.16 -10.37
C HIS A 367 2.02 5.21 -9.45
N ARG A 368 2.26 6.49 -9.75
CA ARG A 368 1.69 7.62 -9.00
C ARG A 368 0.16 7.61 -9.03
N LEU A 369 -0.43 7.55 -10.23
CA LEU A 369 -1.87 7.55 -10.41
C LEU A 369 -2.54 6.36 -9.72
N TYR A 370 -1.92 5.18 -9.79
CA TYR A 370 -2.44 3.99 -9.12
C TYR A 370 -2.32 4.07 -7.59
N SER A 371 -1.22 4.60 -7.08
CA SER A 371 -1.03 4.88 -5.65
C SER A 371 -2.08 5.87 -5.13
N GLU A 372 -2.42 6.87 -5.94
CA GLU A 372 -3.50 7.80 -5.63
C GLU A 372 -4.85 7.08 -5.53
N LEU A 373 -5.21 6.24 -6.51
CA LEU A 373 -6.44 5.43 -6.49
C LEU A 373 -6.54 4.56 -5.24
N LEU A 374 -5.43 3.94 -4.83
CA LEU A 374 -5.32 3.16 -3.59
C LEU A 374 -5.71 4.01 -2.37
N ALA A 375 -5.18 5.22 -2.28
CA ALA A 375 -5.48 6.12 -1.17
C ALA A 375 -6.97 6.53 -1.12
N TYR A 376 -7.65 6.69 -2.27
CA TYR A 376 -9.11 6.86 -2.31
C TYR A 376 -9.87 5.60 -1.93
N TYR A 377 -9.38 4.43 -2.36
CA TYR A 377 -9.99 3.15 -2.01
C TYR A 377 -9.97 2.92 -0.50
N ARG A 378 -8.91 3.35 0.19
CA ARG A 378 -8.85 3.26 1.65
C ARG A 378 -9.98 4.05 2.30
N GLU A 379 -10.19 5.30 1.88
CA GLU A 379 -11.27 6.14 2.42
C GLU A 379 -12.66 5.57 2.12
N PHE A 380 -12.82 4.97 0.94
CA PHE A 380 -14.01 4.22 0.56
C PHE A 380 -14.26 3.05 1.53
N LYS A 381 -13.24 2.23 1.81
CA LYS A 381 -13.32 1.10 2.74
C LYS A 381 -13.69 1.51 4.17
N GLU A 382 -13.22 2.66 4.64
CA GLU A 382 -13.49 3.15 6.00
C GLU A 382 -14.95 3.60 6.23
N GLN A 383 -15.85 3.45 5.25
CA GLN A 383 -17.27 3.65 5.45
C GLN A 383 -17.86 2.56 6.37
N PRO A 384 -18.80 2.87 7.29
CA PRO A 384 -19.34 1.91 8.27
C PRO A 384 -19.90 0.62 7.68
N ALA A 385 -20.55 0.71 6.51
CA ALA A 385 -21.14 -0.44 5.85
C ALA A 385 -20.12 -1.35 5.15
N LEU A 386 -18.86 -0.90 5.02
CA LEU A 386 -17.81 -1.54 4.23
C LEU A 386 -16.61 -1.99 5.06
N VAL A 387 -16.35 -1.36 6.21
CA VAL A 387 -15.11 -1.57 6.99
C VAL A 387 -14.87 -3.03 7.40
N PHE A 388 -15.94 -3.79 7.66
CA PHE A 388 -15.88 -5.21 7.99
C PHE A 388 -16.26 -6.14 6.82
N ASN A 389 -16.39 -5.61 5.60
CA ASN A 389 -16.77 -6.40 4.45
C ASN A 389 -15.57 -7.20 3.92
N PRO A 390 -15.60 -8.55 3.91
CA PRO A 390 -14.47 -9.37 3.50
C PRO A 390 -14.11 -9.17 2.02
N ASN A 391 -15.08 -8.88 1.14
CA ASN A 391 -14.82 -8.65 -0.28
C ASN A 391 -14.06 -7.33 -0.50
N VAL A 392 -14.41 -6.29 0.26
CA VAL A 392 -13.74 -4.99 0.22
C VAL A 392 -12.30 -5.12 0.72
N GLN A 393 -12.09 -5.91 1.77
CA GLN A 393 -10.76 -6.21 2.29
C GLN A 393 -9.92 -7.00 1.27
N GLN A 394 -10.46 -8.07 0.69
CA GLN A 394 -9.75 -8.84 -0.35
C GLN A 394 -9.41 -7.99 -1.58
N PHE A 395 -10.29 -7.07 -1.97
CA PHE A 395 -10.04 -6.19 -3.09
C PHE A 395 -8.92 -5.17 -2.77
N GLU A 396 -8.82 -4.66 -1.54
CA GLU A 396 -7.66 -3.86 -1.09
C GLU A 396 -6.35 -4.64 -1.29
N TYR A 397 -6.34 -5.93 -0.95
CA TYR A 397 -5.16 -6.78 -1.06
C TYR A 397 -4.75 -6.98 -2.51
N LYS A 398 -5.72 -7.13 -3.42
CA LYS A 398 -5.47 -7.16 -4.86
C LYS A 398 -4.89 -5.83 -5.35
N LEU A 399 -5.45 -4.70 -4.91
CA LEU A 399 -4.95 -3.40 -5.32
C LEU A 399 -3.49 -3.18 -4.87
N VAL A 400 -3.19 -3.43 -3.59
CA VAL A 400 -1.82 -3.29 -3.05
C VAL A 400 -0.87 -4.30 -3.70
N GLY A 401 -1.33 -5.54 -3.91
CA GLY A 401 -0.57 -6.58 -4.59
C GLY A 401 -0.18 -6.18 -6.01
N PHE A 402 -1.07 -5.53 -6.77
CA PHE A 402 -0.78 -5.03 -8.12
C PHE A 402 0.35 -4.00 -8.09
N LEU A 403 0.25 -3.00 -7.20
CA LEU A 403 1.26 -1.95 -7.09
C LEU A 403 2.63 -2.55 -6.75
N LYS A 404 2.68 -3.47 -5.78
CA LYS A 404 3.91 -4.17 -5.41
C LYS A 404 4.48 -5.05 -6.52
N LEU A 405 3.64 -5.75 -7.28
CA LEU A 405 4.09 -6.53 -8.43
C LEU A 405 4.66 -5.63 -9.53
N MET A 406 4.04 -4.48 -9.77
CA MET A 406 4.54 -3.48 -10.72
C MET A 406 5.92 -2.93 -10.30
N GLU A 407 6.15 -2.68 -8.99
CA GLU A 407 7.47 -2.34 -8.45
C GLU A 407 8.49 -3.46 -8.69
N LYS A 408 8.18 -4.70 -8.28
CA LYS A 408 9.11 -5.84 -8.38
C LYS A 408 9.44 -6.25 -9.81
N ARG A 409 8.51 -6.02 -10.74
CA ARG A 409 8.61 -6.40 -12.16
C ARG A 409 8.93 -5.24 -13.08
N ARG A 410 9.26 -4.04 -12.57
CA ARG A 410 9.60 -2.88 -13.42
C ARG A 410 10.62 -3.25 -14.49
N GLN A 411 11.71 -3.91 -14.10
CA GLN A 411 12.78 -4.34 -15.01
C GLN A 411 12.38 -5.45 -15.98
N ASP A 412 11.26 -6.14 -15.73
CA ASP A 412 10.76 -7.23 -16.57
C ASP A 412 9.59 -6.79 -17.48
N THR A 413 9.05 -5.58 -17.27
CA THR A 413 7.82 -5.11 -17.95
C THR A 413 7.96 -3.71 -18.53
N PHE A 414 8.54 -2.75 -17.81
CA PHE A 414 8.73 -1.37 -18.27
C PHE A 414 10.15 -1.18 -18.81
N VAL A 415 10.49 -1.97 -19.82
CA VAL A 415 11.77 -1.89 -20.54
C VAL A 415 11.54 -2.21 -22.01
N PRO A 416 12.42 -1.79 -22.94
CA PRO A 416 12.32 -2.16 -24.34
C PRO A 416 12.46 -3.68 -24.50
N LEU A 417 11.40 -4.35 -24.97
CA LEU A 417 11.37 -5.79 -25.23
C LEU A 417 10.88 -6.05 -26.65
N ASN A 418 11.49 -7.01 -27.34
CA ASN A 418 10.88 -7.58 -28.54
C ASN A 418 9.80 -8.62 -28.16
N GLN A 419 9.03 -9.08 -29.15
CA GLN A 419 7.92 -10.02 -28.91
C GLN A 419 8.37 -11.33 -28.24
N ALA A 420 9.52 -11.90 -28.61
CA ALA A 420 10.00 -13.13 -28.00
C ALA A 420 10.43 -12.92 -26.53
N GLU A 421 11.08 -11.80 -26.23
CA GLU A 421 11.44 -11.43 -24.86
C GLU A 421 10.20 -11.15 -24.01
N TRP A 422 9.19 -10.47 -24.56
CA TRP A 422 7.89 -10.25 -23.94
C TRP A 422 7.24 -11.57 -23.52
N ASP A 423 7.21 -12.54 -24.42
CA ASP A 423 6.63 -13.86 -24.17
C ASP A 423 7.41 -14.64 -23.10
N VAL A 424 8.75 -14.53 -23.09
CA VAL A 424 9.59 -15.11 -22.02
C VAL A 424 9.27 -14.49 -20.66
N MET A 425 9.14 -13.16 -20.58
CA MET A 425 8.78 -12.48 -19.33
C MET A 425 7.37 -12.83 -18.87
N HIS A 426 6.45 -13.04 -19.83
CA HIS A 426 5.09 -13.47 -19.53
C HIS A 426 5.09 -14.89 -18.95
N GLN A 427 5.79 -15.84 -19.57
CA GLN A 427 5.89 -17.20 -19.04
C GLN A 427 6.52 -17.24 -17.63
N ARG A 428 7.56 -16.43 -17.39
CA ARG A 428 8.16 -16.28 -16.05
C ARG A 428 7.16 -15.75 -15.03
N SER A 429 6.30 -14.81 -15.43
CA SER A 429 5.26 -14.24 -14.55
C SER A 429 4.25 -15.27 -14.06
N LEU A 430 3.97 -16.28 -14.89
CA LEU A 430 2.97 -17.31 -14.62
C LEU A 430 3.52 -18.52 -13.85
N LYS A 431 4.84 -18.73 -13.92
CA LYS A 431 5.54 -19.88 -13.34
C LYS A 431 5.14 -20.21 -11.89
N PRO A 432 5.06 -19.25 -10.94
CA PRO A 432 4.77 -19.59 -9.55
C PRO A 432 3.36 -20.16 -9.37
N LEU A 433 2.39 -19.59 -10.08
CA LEU A 433 1.00 -20.05 -10.04
C LEU A 433 0.86 -21.40 -10.74
N GLN A 434 1.58 -21.62 -11.84
CA GLN A 434 1.65 -22.91 -12.52
C GLN A 434 2.21 -24.00 -11.60
N ASP A 435 3.27 -23.70 -10.84
CA ASP A 435 3.88 -24.64 -9.89
C ASP A 435 2.91 -25.01 -8.77
N ILE A 436 2.19 -24.03 -8.21
CA ILE A 436 1.14 -24.27 -7.21
C ILE A 436 0.04 -25.17 -7.78
N ARG A 437 -0.43 -24.88 -9.00
CA ARG A 437 -1.47 -25.68 -9.67
C ARG A 437 -1.01 -27.10 -9.95
N PHE A 438 0.25 -27.28 -10.34
CA PHE A 438 0.83 -28.59 -10.57
C PHE A 438 0.83 -29.41 -9.28
N VAL A 439 1.29 -28.85 -8.15
CA VAL A 439 1.29 -29.50 -6.84
C VAL A 439 -0.12 -29.97 -6.44
N ILE A 440 -1.12 -29.10 -6.61
CA ILE A 440 -2.51 -29.46 -6.32
C ILE A 440 -2.99 -30.57 -7.25
N THR A 441 -2.82 -30.42 -8.57
CA THR A 441 -3.32 -31.38 -9.55
C THR A 441 -2.71 -32.76 -9.38
N GLU A 442 -1.40 -32.83 -9.13
CA GLU A 442 -0.65 -34.08 -8.93
C GLU A 442 -1.13 -34.83 -7.66
N SER A 443 -1.41 -34.10 -6.57
CA SER A 443 -1.66 -34.70 -5.26
C SER A 443 -3.15 -34.81 -4.88
N LEU A 444 -4.06 -34.13 -5.60
CA LEU A 444 -5.47 -34.02 -5.22
C LEU A 444 -6.23 -35.34 -5.31
N LEU A 445 -5.96 -36.15 -6.35
CA LEU A 445 -6.61 -37.46 -6.51
C LEU A 445 -6.24 -38.39 -5.36
N ASP A 446 -4.95 -38.55 -5.09
CA ASP A 446 -4.43 -39.35 -3.98
C ASP A 446 -5.00 -38.87 -2.63
N PHE A 447 -5.07 -37.55 -2.42
CA PHE A 447 -5.66 -36.97 -1.22
C PHE A 447 -7.14 -37.30 -1.05
N ARG A 448 -7.93 -37.22 -2.14
CA ARG A 448 -9.36 -37.58 -2.15
C ARG A 448 -9.56 -39.07 -1.88
N GLU A 449 -8.76 -39.94 -2.51
CA GLU A 449 -8.82 -41.38 -2.30
C GLU A 449 -8.50 -41.76 -0.85
N LEU A 450 -7.43 -41.19 -0.28
CA LEU A 450 -7.06 -41.36 1.13
C LEU A 450 -8.16 -40.86 2.07
N THR A 451 -8.82 -39.75 1.74
CA THR A 451 -9.93 -39.20 2.53
C THR A 451 -11.15 -40.13 2.50
N ILE A 452 -11.51 -40.66 1.33
CA ILE A 452 -12.59 -41.64 1.16
C ILE A 452 -12.27 -42.92 1.94
N TYR A 453 -11.05 -43.44 1.80
CA TYR A 453 -10.59 -44.64 2.49
C TYR A 453 -10.63 -44.47 4.03
N THR A 454 -10.13 -43.34 4.53
CA THR A 454 -10.16 -42.99 5.96
C THR A 454 -11.61 -42.93 6.48
N ASN A 455 -12.51 -42.31 5.73
CA ASN A 455 -13.92 -42.22 6.10
C ASN A 455 -14.61 -43.60 6.11
N LYS A 456 -14.25 -44.49 5.17
CA LYS A 456 -14.71 -45.88 5.14
C LYS A 456 -14.26 -46.65 6.38
N LEU A 457 -12.99 -46.54 6.76
CA LEU A 457 -12.45 -47.17 7.98
C LEU A 457 -13.11 -46.64 9.26
N LYS A 458 -13.35 -45.32 9.36
CA LYS A 458 -14.09 -44.71 10.49
C LYS A 458 -15.52 -45.24 10.61
N ARG A 459 -16.23 -45.44 9.50
CA ARG A 459 -17.58 -46.01 9.50
C ARG A 459 -17.57 -47.48 9.94
N GLN A 460 -16.61 -48.25 9.46
CA GLN A 460 -16.43 -49.65 9.84
C GLN A 460 -16.08 -49.85 11.31
N SER A 461 -15.35 -48.90 11.94
CA SER A 461 -15.08 -48.95 13.38
C SER A 461 -16.27 -48.52 14.25
N ALA A 462 -17.17 -47.68 13.72
CA ALA A 462 -18.38 -47.23 14.40
C ALA A 462 -19.55 -48.23 14.34
N GLU A 463 -19.56 -49.15 13.36
CA GLU A 463 -20.55 -50.22 13.28
C GLU A 463 -20.42 -51.21 14.46
N LYS A 464 -21.53 -51.49 15.16
CA LYS A 464 -21.58 -52.36 16.34
C LYS A 464 -21.26 -53.83 15.99
N ALA A 465 -19.97 -54.19 15.99
CA ALA A 465 -19.55 -55.58 15.88
C ALA A 465 -19.52 -56.31 17.25
N SER A 466 -19.90 -57.59 17.24
CA SER A 466 -19.93 -58.51 18.39
C SER A 466 -18.55 -58.64 19.08
N PHE A 467 -18.54 -58.84 20.41
CA PHE A 467 -17.37 -58.73 21.32
C PHE A 467 -16.10 -59.46 20.85
N LEU A 468 -16.22 -60.68 20.31
CA LEU A 468 -15.09 -61.49 19.81
C LEU A 468 -14.53 -60.99 18.46
N LYS A 469 -15.34 -60.33 17.63
CA LYS A 469 -14.94 -59.76 16.33
C LYS A 469 -14.24 -58.40 16.51
N ARG A 470 -14.48 -57.71 17.63
CA ARG A 470 -13.79 -56.46 18.01
C ARG A 470 -12.32 -56.66 18.38
N MET A 471 -11.95 -57.78 19.02
CA MET A 471 -10.60 -57.93 19.56
C MET A 471 -9.51 -58.09 18.50
N THR A 472 -9.77 -58.79 17.39
CA THR A 472 -8.76 -59.07 16.35
C THR A 472 -8.88 -58.17 15.11
N LYS A 473 -10.10 -57.91 14.61
CA LYS A 473 -10.31 -56.96 13.49
C LYS A 473 -10.27 -55.50 13.93
N GLY A 474 -10.58 -55.21 15.21
CA GLY A 474 -10.50 -53.85 15.75
C GLY A 474 -9.07 -53.32 15.79
N GLN A 475 -8.10 -54.13 16.23
CA GLN A 475 -6.69 -53.73 16.27
C GLN A 475 -6.09 -53.50 14.89
N GLN A 476 -6.45 -54.31 13.89
CA GLN A 476 -5.95 -54.12 12.52
C GLN A 476 -6.62 -52.93 11.83
N ALA A 477 -7.95 -52.78 11.94
CA ALA A 477 -8.65 -51.63 11.40
C ALA A 477 -8.23 -50.31 12.07
N GLU A 478 -7.89 -50.34 13.36
CA GLU A 478 -7.35 -49.19 14.10
C GLU A 478 -5.94 -48.83 13.64
N ARG A 479 -5.07 -49.83 13.38
CA ARG A 479 -3.76 -49.62 12.77
C ARG A 479 -3.87 -49.06 11.35
N ASP A 480 -4.70 -49.66 10.50
CA ASP A 480 -4.93 -49.21 9.12
C ASP A 480 -5.50 -47.79 9.09
N LEU A 481 -6.37 -47.45 10.04
CA LEU A 481 -6.92 -46.10 10.19
C LEU A 481 -5.84 -45.10 10.60
N LEU A 482 -4.96 -45.47 11.55
CA LEU A 482 -3.86 -44.62 12.00
C LEU A 482 -2.83 -44.41 10.89
N GLU A 483 -2.50 -45.45 10.13
CA GLU A 483 -1.62 -45.36 8.96
C GLU A 483 -2.22 -44.49 7.85
N ALA A 484 -3.50 -44.68 7.52
CA ALA A 484 -4.19 -43.85 6.52
C ALA A 484 -4.27 -42.37 6.93
N GLN A 485 -4.56 -42.09 8.22
CA GLN A 485 -4.54 -40.73 8.74
C GLN A 485 -3.15 -40.11 8.69
N LYS A 486 -2.10 -40.87 9.05
CA LYS A 486 -0.72 -40.41 8.97
C LYS A 486 -0.31 -40.10 7.54
N ALA A 487 -0.63 -40.98 6.59
CA ALA A 487 -0.37 -40.77 5.17
C ALA A 487 -1.10 -39.52 4.64
N GLY A 488 -2.37 -39.34 4.99
CA GLY A 488 -3.14 -38.15 4.64
C GLY A 488 -2.55 -36.86 5.20
N GLN A 489 -2.10 -36.85 6.45
CA GLN A 489 -1.42 -35.70 7.07
C GLN A 489 -0.06 -35.41 6.42
N GLN A 490 0.72 -36.45 6.09
CA GLN A 490 1.99 -36.29 5.39
C GLN A 490 1.80 -35.70 4.00
N LEU A 491 0.80 -36.18 3.25
CA LEU A 491 0.48 -35.65 1.93
C LEU A 491 0.01 -34.18 2.02
N LYS A 492 -0.90 -33.87 2.96
CA LYS A 492 -1.35 -32.50 3.22
C LYS A 492 -0.19 -31.56 3.59
N HIS A 493 0.72 -32.02 4.46
CA HIS A 493 1.91 -31.26 4.83
C HIS A 493 2.86 -31.04 3.63
N LYS A 494 3.10 -32.08 2.83
CA LYS A 494 3.91 -31.98 1.60
C LYS A 494 3.31 -30.95 0.65
N MET A 495 2.01 -31.03 0.38
CA MET A 495 1.30 -30.07 -0.47
C MET A 495 1.45 -28.64 0.06
N PHE A 496 1.18 -28.42 1.35
CA PHE A 496 1.29 -27.11 1.98
C PHE A 496 2.71 -26.51 1.84
N MET A 497 3.75 -27.29 2.14
CA MET A 497 5.13 -26.83 2.02
C MET A 497 5.54 -26.54 0.57
N SER A 498 5.13 -27.39 -0.38
CA SER A 498 5.41 -27.16 -1.80
C SER A 498 4.71 -25.89 -2.33
N ILE A 499 3.50 -25.60 -1.87
CA ILE A 499 2.79 -24.36 -2.21
C ILE A 499 3.53 -23.13 -1.64
N LEU A 500 4.00 -23.19 -0.39
CA LEU A 500 4.78 -22.11 0.21
C LEU A 500 6.14 -21.88 -0.47
N GLN A 501 6.71 -22.93 -1.08
CA GLN A 501 7.99 -22.82 -1.78
C GLN A 501 7.88 -22.08 -3.12
N ALA A 502 6.77 -22.23 -3.84
CA ALA A 502 6.57 -21.63 -5.16
C ALA A 502 6.83 -20.10 -5.21
N PRO A 503 6.24 -19.26 -4.35
CA PRO A 503 6.54 -17.82 -4.35
C PRO A 503 8.01 -17.52 -3.99
N ARG A 504 8.61 -18.30 -3.07
CA ARG A 504 10.02 -18.12 -2.67
C ARG A 504 11.02 -18.40 -3.80
N MET A 505 10.69 -19.32 -4.70
CA MET A 505 11.52 -19.63 -5.89
C MET A 505 11.40 -18.56 -6.99
N SER A 506 10.44 -17.64 -6.89
CA SER A 506 10.18 -16.61 -7.89
C SER A 506 9.76 -15.30 -7.21
N PRO A 507 10.66 -14.69 -6.41
CA PRO A 507 10.31 -13.55 -5.58
C PRO A 507 9.86 -12.34 -6.41
N ARG A 508 10.39 -12.12 -7.63
CA ARG A 508 9.92 -11.02 -8.50
C ARG A 508 8.49 -11.20 -9.04
N CYS A 509 7.94 -12.42 -8.97
CA CYS A 509 6.63 -12.77 -9.55
C CYS A 509 5.60 -13.13 -8.48
N SER A 510 5.84 -12.76 -7.23
CA SER A 510 4.90 -12.93 -6.13
C SER A 510 5.10 -11.83 -5.09
N VAL A 511 4.06 -11.51 -4.33
CA VAL A 511 4.13 -10.57 -3.21
C VAL A 511 3.50 -11.23 -1.99
N PHE A 512 4.26 -11.35 -0.91
CA PHE A 512 3.73 -11.73 0.40
C PHE A 512 3.27 -10.47 1.14
N LEU A 513 1.97 -10.18 1.10
CA LEU A 513 1.43 -8.87 1.48
C LEU A 513 1.77 -8.46 2.92
N GLU A 514 1.73 -9.38 3.88
CA GLU A 514 1.97 -9.05 5.29
C GLU A 514 3.44 -8.71 5.61
N PHE A 515 4.38 -9.16 4.77
CA PHE A 515 5.82 -8.95 4.98
C PHE A 515 6.42 -7.94 4.03
N GLU A 516 5.79 -7.72 2.88
CA GLU A 516 6.25 -6.80 1.85
C GLU A 516 5.47 -5.48 1.82
N SER A 517 4.37 -5.38 2.56
CA SER A 517 3.71 -4.11 2.83
C SER A 517 4.04 -3.61 4.23
N LEU A 518 4.08 -2.29 4.40
CA LEU A 518 4.18 -1.65 5.72
C LEU A 518 2.83 -1.65 6.47
N HIS A 519 1.86 -2.44 6.02
CA HIS A 519 0.49 -2.46 6.52
C HIS A 519 0.15 -3.79 7.18
N ASN A 520 -0.54 -3.71 8.32
CA ASN A 520 -1.11 -4.89 8.97
C ASN A 520 -2.41 -5.27 8.26
N PHE A 521 -2.36 -6.31 7.42
CA PHE A 521 -3.52 -6.85 6.71
C PHE A 521 -4.25 -7.91 7.52
N SER A 522 -3.53 -8.92 8.00
CA SER A 522 -4.05 -10.00 8.84
C SER A 522 -2.99 -10.45 9.83
N ASP A 523 -3.43 -10.91 10.99
CA ASP A 523 -2.53 -11.40 12.04
C ASP A 523 -2.18 -12.89 11.89
N ASN A 524 -3.00 -13.68 11.16
CA ASN A 524 -2.93 -15.16 11.16
C ASN A 524 -3.10 -15.81 9.79
N GLU A 525 -3.22 -15.04 8.70
CA GLU A 525 -3.41 -15.56 7.35
C GLU A 525 -2.33 -15.02 6.42
N ARG A 526 -1.85 -15.90 5.53
CA ARG A 526 -0.84 -15.58 4.52
C ARG A 526 -1.53 -15.22 3.22
N HIS A 527 -1.24 -14.02 2.70
CA HIS A 527 -1.77 -13.58 1.41
C HIS A 527 -0.66 -13.39 0.39
N TYR A 528 -0.73 -14.19 -0.68
CA TYR A 528 0.20 -14.11 -1.81
C TYR A 528 -0.51 -13.55 -3.04
N ALA A 529 -0.01 -12.44 -3.57
CA ALA A 529 -0.48 -11.88 -4.83
C ALA A 529 0.43 -12.33 -5.99
N PHE A 530 -0.17 -12.76 -7.10
CA PHE A 530 0.53 -13.22 -8.31
C PHE A 530 0.10 -12.41 -9.54
N PRO A 531 1.01 -12.12 -10.50
CA PRO A 531 0.68 -11.47 -11.77
C PRO A 531 -0.50 -12.14 -12.47
N CYS A 532 -1.39 -11.34 -13.05
CA CYS A 532 -2.52 -11.81 -13.84
C CYS A 532 -2.68 -10.96 -15.10
N GLY A 533 -3.14 -11.58 -16.19
CA GLY A 533 -3.16 -10.93 -17.49
C GLY A 533 -1.84 -11.00 -18.25
N ASP A 534 -1.81 -10.42 -19.45
CA ASP A 534 -0.58 -10.30 -20.26
C ASP A 534 0.50 -9.54 -19.46
N ASN A 535 1.62 -10.22 -19.23
CA ASN A 535 2.75 -9.83 -18.38
C ASN A 535 2.42 -9.30 -16.96
N GLY A 536 1.20 -9.53 -16.47
CA GLY A 536 0.75 -8.98 -15.18
C GLY A 536 0.26 -7.53 -15.23
N LEU A 537 0.08 -6.94 -16.42
CA LEU A 537 -0.24 -5.51 -16.57
C LEU A 537 -1.71 -5.22 -16.87
N THR A 538 -2.45 -6.19 -17.37
CA THR A 538 -3.81 -5.95 -17.88
C THR A 538 -4.90 -6.11 -16.83
N ARG A 539 -4.59 -6.68 -15.64
CA ARG A 539 -5.60 -7.14 -14.67
C ARG A 539 -5.06 -7.08 -13.23
N LEU A 540 -5.97 -7.05 -12.26
CA LEU A 540 -5.60 -7.21 -10.85
C LEU A 540 -5.04 -8.61 -10.58
N PRO A 541 -4.10 -8.74 -9.62
CA PRO A 541 -3.44 -10.01 -9.34
C PRO A 541 -4.39 -11.07 -8.79
N ILE A 542 -3.99 -12.31 -8.97
CA ILE A 542 -4.60 -13.46 -8.31
C ILE A 542 -4.11 -13.48 -6.88
N LEU A 543 -5.05 -13.51 -5.93
CA LEU A 543 -4.77 -13.49 -4.51
C LEU A 543 -4.98 -14.89 -3.94
N LEU A 544 -3.92 -15.56 -3.50
CA LEU A 544 -4.03 -16.83 -2.81
C LEU A 544 -3.92 -16.63 -1.30
N ARG A 545 -4.87 -17.24 -0.59
CA ARG A 545 -4.91 -17.24 0.87
C ARG A 545 -4.49 -18.60 1.41
N LEU A 546 -3.57 -18.60 2.36
CA LEU A 546 -3.13 -19.78 3.08
C LEU A 546 -3.21 -19.52 4.59
N PRO A 547 -3.56 -20.53 5.41
CA PRO A 547 -3.40 -20.41 6.84
C PRO A 547 -1.91 -20.33 7.21
N ASP A 548 -1.61 -19.82 8.41
CA ASP A 548 -0.23 -19.78 8.89
C ASP A 548 0.35 -21.19 9.13
N ASN A 549 -0.50 -22.14 9.54
CA ASN A 549 -0.12 -23.52 9.83
C ASN A 549 -0.80 -24.52 8.89
N TYR A 550 -0.07 -25.57 8.49
CA TYR A 550 -0.60 -26.67 7.72
C TYR A 550 -1.76 -27.39 8.41
N THR A 551 -1.87 -27.37 9.75
CA THR A 551 -2.98 -28.00 10.46
C THR A 551 -4.33 -27.47 9.99
N ASP A 552 -4.41 -26.16 9.73
CA ASP A 552 -5.64 -25.47 9.32
C ASP A 552 -5.81 -25.44 7.80
N PHE A 553 -4.87 -26.02 7.04
CA PHE A 553 -4.90 -26.05 5.58
C PHE A 553 -6.00 -26.98 5.06
N ASP A 554 -7.02 -26.41 4.42
CA ASP A 554 -8.06 -27.16 3.72
C ASP A 554 -7.72 -27.26 2.23
N VAL A 555 -7.31 -28.46 1.80
CA VAL A 555 -6.90 -28.75 0.42
C VAL A 555 -8.04 -28.51 -0.58
N GLU A 556 -9.27 -28.90 -0.24
CA GLU A 556 -10.41 -28.77 -1.16
C GLU A 556 -10.87 -27.32 -1.28
N ASN A 557 -10.93 -26.61 -0.16
CA ASN A 557 -11.26 -25.18 -0.16
C ASN A 557 -10.19 -24.38 -0.93
N PHE A 558 -8.91 -24.67 -0.71
CA PHE A 558 -7.82 -24.02 -1.43
C PHE A 558 -7.86 -24.31 -2.94
N ASN A 559 -8.12 -25.55 -3.33
CA ASN A 559 -8.31 -25.90 -4.75
C ASN A 559 -9.49 -25.13 -5.36
N ALA A 560 -10.62 -25.04 -4.65
CA ALA A 560 -11.78 -24.27 -5.09
C ALA A 560 -11.46 -22.77 -5.22
N SER A 561 -10.71 -22.18 -4.29
CA SER A 561 -10.37 -20.75 -4.31
C SER A 561 -9.44 -20.40 -5.48
N ILE A 562 -8.44 -21.23 -5.79
CA ILE A 562 -7.56 -21.02 -6.96
C ILE A 562 -8.38 -20.93 -8.24
N HIS A 563 -9.38 -21.81 -8.39
CA HIS A 563 -10.25 -21.81 -9.56
C HIS A 563 -11.26 -20.66 -9.56
N PHE A 564 -11.70 -20.19 -8.39
CA PHE A 564 -12.67 -19.10 -8.27
C PHE A 564 -12.08 -17.73 -8.64
N ASP A 565 -10.87 -17.40 -8.19
CA ASP A 565 -10.24 -16.12 -8.53
C ASP A 565 -9.95 -15.97 -10.03
N LEU A 566 -9.73 -17.10 -10.73
CA LEU A 566 -9.66 -17.15 -12.20
C LEU A 566 -11.01 -16.95 -12.90
N ASN A 567 -12.15 -16.94 -12.18
CA ASN A 567 -13.49 -16.78 -12.73
C ASN A 567 -14.17 -15.47 -12.29
N PHE A 568 -13.48 -14.61 -11.55
CA PHE A 568 -14.04 -13.43 -10.89
C PHE A 568 -14.61 -12.38 -11.87
N SER A 569 -14.06 -12.28 -13.09
CA SER A 569 -14.50 -11.30 -14.10
C SER A 569 -14.68 -11.92 -15.50
N VAL A 570 -15.42 -11.23 -16.38
CA VAL A 570 -15.72 -11.75 -17.74
C VAL A 570 -14.45 -12.00 -18.54
N ALA A 571 -13.45 -11.15 -18.38
CA ALA A 571 -12.14 -11.35 -19.01
C ALA A 571 -11.34 -12.51 -18.36
N SER A 572 -11.65 -12.96 -17.14
CA SER A 572 -10.96 -14.10 -16.50
C SER A 572 -11.48 -15.44 -16.99
N LYS A 573 -12.74 -15.47 -17.43
CA LYS A 573 -13.32 -16.60 -18.17
C LYS A 573 -12.69 -16.80 -19.55
N ALA A 574 -12.35 -15.71 -20.26
CA ALA A 574 -11.67 -15.78 -21.55
C ALA A 574 -10.25 -16.36 -21.44
N GLU A 575 -9.53 -16.02 -20.36
CA GLU A 575 -8.21 -16.57 -20.06
C GLU A 575 -8.26 -18.02 -19.58
N LYS A 576 -9.27 -18.42 -18.79
CA LYS A 576 -9.46 -19.84 -18.45
C LYS A 576 -9.46 -20.70 -19.72
N MET A 577 -10.10 -20.25 -20.80
CA MET A 577 -10.08 -20.95 -22.08
C MET A 577 -8.68 -20.99 -22.73
N SER A 578 -7.91 -19.89 -22.73
CA SER A 578 -6.55 -19.88 -23.29
C SER A 578 -5.56 -20.70 -22.43
N TYR A 579 -5.72 -20.70 -21.11
CA TYR A 579 -4.94 -21.54 -20.20
C TYR A 579 -5.29 -23.02 -20.34
N GLU A 580 -6.57 -23.39 -20.44
CA GLU A 580 -6.97 -24.79 -20.67
C GLU A 580 -6.48 -25.31 -22.03
N LEU A 581 -6.43 -24.46 -23.06
CA LEU A 581 -5.88 -24.80 -24.38
C LEU A 581 -4.36 -25.06 -24.36
N ASN A 582 -3.60 -24.34 -23.54
CA ASN A 582 -2.13 -24.52 -23.43
C ASN A 582 -1.70 -25.73 -22.59
N TYR A 583 -2.64 -26.41 -21.90
CA TYR A 583 -2.37 -27.58 -21.05
C TYR A 583 -3.21 -28.82 -21.41
N SER A 584 -3.88 -28.81 -22.57
CA SER A 584 -4.62 -29.96 -23.11
C SER A 584 -3.81 -30.78 -24.13
N THR A 585 -2.47 -30.66 -24.14
CA THR A 585 -1.55 -31.50 -24.94
C THR A 585 -0.65 -32.35 -24.06
#